data_AF-A0A6M1SNQ6-F1
#
_entry.id   AF-A0A6M1SNQ6-F1
#
_cell.length_a   1.000
_cell.length_b   1.000
_cell.length_c   1.000
_cell.angle_alpha   90.00
_cell.angle_beta   90.00
_cell.angle_gamma   90.00
#
_symmetry.space_group_name_H-M   'P 1'
#
loop_
_entity.id
_entity.type
_entity.pdbx_description
1 polymer ?
#
loop_
_entity_poly.entity_id
_entity_poly.type
_entity_poly.pdbx_seq_one_letter_code
_entity_poly.pdbx_strand_id
1 'polypeptide(L)'
;MSLSNQPPTILVSIDIVSRLADIIARTGCFSVALLSDRQAEIADSFAGKLDTTDRFSLGEWSHWPSGQPQLQGAVSSLDCEVIGAMETGTHVLYAGAIIEAETDTARTPLIWHQRDYGSVGPIG
;
A
#
# COMPACT_ATOMS: atom_id res chain seq x y z
N MET A 1 0.45 -6.32 6.09
CA MET A 1 0.88 -7.60 6.72
C MET A 1 0.05 -8.73 6.11
N SER A 2 0.62 -9.89 5.80
CA SER A 2 -0.19 -11.06 5.38
C SER A 2 -1.05 -11.56 6.53
N LEU A 3 -2.31 -11.92 6.28
CA LEU A 3 -3.27 -12.35 7.30
C LEU A 3 -3.78 -13.78 7.07
N SER A 4 -4.24 -14.10 5.86
CA SER A 4 -4.80 -15.41 5.51
C SER A 4 -4.47 -15.76 4.06
N ASN A 5 -4.43 -17.06 3.76
CA ASN A 5 -4.31 -17.58 2.40
C ASN A 5 -5.66 -17.96 1.78
N GLN A 6 -6.72 -18.14 2.59
CA GLN A 6 -8.05 -18.50 2.09
C GLN A 6 -9.15 -17.71 2.85
N PRO A 7 -9.76 -16.68 2.20
CA PRO A 7 -9.27 -16.03 0.98
C PRO A 7 -7.90 -15.35 1.21
N PRO A 8 -7.09 -15.12 0.16
CA PRO A 8 -5.86 -14.34 0.28
C PRO A 8 -6.16 -12.96 0.86
N THR A 9 -5.62 -12.66 2.03
CA THR A 9 -6.00 -11.48 2.82
C THR A 9 -4.77 -10.79 3.38
N ILE A 10 -4.77 -9.46 3.34
CA ILE A 10 -3.80 -8.61 4.02
C ILE A 10 -4.47 -7.76 5.10
N LEU A 11 -3.69 -7.39 6.10
CA LEU A 11 -4.04 -6.44 7.13
C LEU A 11 -3.25 -5.14 6.93
N VAL A 12 -3.95 -4.01 6.94
CA VAL A 12 -3.36 -2.66 7.01
C VAL A 12 -3.84 -1.94 8.26
N SER A 13 -2.95 -1.17 8.90
CA SER A 13 -3.24 -0.36 10.08
C SER A 13 -3.16 1.10 9.69
N ILE A 14 -4.29 1.82 9.77
CA ILE A 14 -4.41 3.20 9.30
C ILE A 14 -4.82 4.08 10.48
N ASP A 15 -4.19 5.25 10.60
CA ASP A 15 -4.58 6.26 11.59
C ASP A 15 -6.04 6.65 11.37
N ILE A 16 -6.85 6.53 12.43
CA ILE A 16 -8.30 6.72 12.38
C ILE A 16 -8.70 8.15 12.01
N VAL A 17 -7.85 9.15 12.24
CA VAL A 17 -8.13 10.54 11.86
C VAL A 17 -7.69 10.88 10.42
N SER A 18 -7.09 9.92 9.71
CA SER A 18 -6.61 10.16 8.36
C SER A 18 -7.76 10.17 7.35
N ARG A 19 -7.67 11.05 6.35
CA ARG A 19 -8.59 11.05 5.20
C ARG A 19 -8.65 9.69 4.48
N LEU A 20 -7.56 8.92 4.53
CA LEU A 20 -7.53 7.59 3.94
C LEU A 20 -8.47 6.62 4.68
N ALA A 21 -8.51 6.64 6.01
CA ALA A 21 -9.45 5.83 6.79
C ALA A 21 -10.91 6.12 6.39
N ASP A 22 -11.27 7.40 6.28
CA ASP A 22 -12.61 7.83 5.85
C ASP A 22 -12.96 7.34 4.43
N ILE A 23 -11.99 7.39 3.51
CA ILE A 23 -12.19 6.90 2.14
C ILE A 23 -12.43 5.39 2.16
N ILE A 24 -11.56 4.62 2.82
CA ILE A 24 -11.66 3.16 2.91
C ILE A 24 -12.98 2.74 3.56
N ALA A 25 -13.38 3.39 4.66
CA ALA A 25 -14.63 3.11 5.35
C ALA A 25 -15.86 3.35 4.46
N ARG A 26 -15.80 4.38 3.59
CA ARG A 26 -16.90 4.71 2.68
C ARG A 26 -16.95 3.85 1.42
N THR A 27 -15.80 3.51 0.86
CA THR A 27 -15.71 2.77 -0.42
C THR A 27 -15.68 1.27 -0.23
N GLY A 28 -15.20 0.79 0.92
CA GLY A 28 -14.96 -0.63 1.15
C GLY A 28 -13.80 -1.20 0.34
N CYS A 29 -12.93 -0.37 -0.23
CA CYS A 29 -11.83 -0.79 -1.10
C CYS A 29 -10.56 0.02 -0.85
N PHE A 30 -9.41 -0.61 -1.08
CA PHE A 30 -8.10 0.05 -1.06
C PHE A 30 -7.10 -0.68 -1.97
N SER A 31 -6.07 0.02 -2.42
CA SER A 31 -4.91 -0.60 -3.08
C SER A 31 -3.66 -0.50 -2.21
N VAL A 32 -2.78 -1.48 -2.33
CA VAL A 32 -1.47 -1.51 -1.64
C VAL A 32 -0.37 -1.68 -2.66
N ALA A 33 0.65 -0.83 -2.59
CA ALA A 33 1.89 -0.98 -3.36
C ALA A 33 3.07 -1.30 -2.44
N LEU A 34 3.72 -2.44 -2.68
CA LEU A 34 5.01 -2.81 -2.11
C LEU A 34 6.09 -2.20 -3.01
N LEU A 35 6.64 -1.07 -2.57
CA LEU A 35 7.54 -0.26 -3.38
C LEU A 35 8.85 -0.97 -3.73
N SER A 36 9.37 -0.70 -4.92
CA SER A 36 10.74 -1.07 -5.29
C SER A 36 11.75 -0.06 -4.74
N ASP A 37 13.01 -0.47 -4.60
CA ASP A 37 14.11 0.37 -4.10
C ASP A 37 14.35 1.66 -4.91
N ARG A 38 13.78 1.76 -6.11
CA ARG A 38 13.79 2.96 -6.97
C ARG A 38 12.65 3.94 -6.70
N GLN A 39 11.75 3.64 -5.75
CA GLN A 39 10.53 4.41 -5.51
C GLN A 39 10.55 5.14 -4.14
N ALA A 40 11.73 5.48 -3.63
CA ALA A 40 11.87 6.24 -2.39
C ALA A 40 11.16 7.61 -2.42
N GLU A 41 11.17 8.29 -3.56
CA GLU A 41 10.45 9.57 -3.73
C GLU A 41 8.93 9.42 -3.61
N ILE A 42 8.40 8.28 -4.05
CA ILE A 42 6.97 7.95 -3.89
C ILE A 42 6.66 7.65 -2.43
N ALA A 43 7.51 6.89 -1.73
CA ALA A 43 7.35 6.66 -0.30
C ALA A 43 7.29 7.99 0.48
N ASP A 44 8.20 8.90 0.15
CA ASP A 44 8.33 10.22 0.73
C ASP A 44 7.10 11.11 0.50
N SER A 45 6.52 11.10 -0.70
CA SER A 45 5.33 11.91 -1.00
C SER A 45 4.11 11.46 -0.21
N PHE A 46 3.91 10.14 -0.08
CA PHE A 46 2.81 9.57 0.71
C PHE A 46 3.06 9.63 2.23
N ALA A 47 4.31 9.82 2.67
CA ALA A 47 4.69 10.09 4.05
C ALA A 47 4.49 11.57 4.48
N GLY A 48 3.94 12.42 3.60
CA GLY A 48 3.59 13.81 3.93
C GLY A 48 4.66 14.85 3.61
N LYS A 49 5.70 14.50 2.82
CA LYS A 49 6.65 15.48 2.29
C LYS A 49 6.09 16.31 1.13
N LEU A 50 4.99 15.87 0.53
CA LEU A 50 4.23 16.62 -0.48
C LEU A 50 2.78 16.82 -0.07
N ASP A 51 2.17 17.87 -0.62
CA ASP A 51 0.74 18.12 -0.51
C ASP A 51 -0.07 16.97 -1.10
N THR A 52 -1.25 16.74 -0.53
CA THR A 52 -2.09 15.58 -0.89
C THR A 52 -2.50 15.58 -2.37
N THR A 53 -2.62 16.75 -2.99
CA THR A 53 -2.96 16.89 -4.42
C THR A 53 -1.85 16.43 -5.34
N ASP A 54 -0.60 16.47 -4.88
CA ASP A 54 0.58 16.30 -5.73
C ASP A 54 1.18 14.89 -5.59
N ARG A 55 0.71 14.08 -4.63
CA ARG A 55 1.22 12.72 -4.37
C ARG A 55 1.19 11.82 -5.60
N PHE A 56 0.13 11.93 -6.41
CA PHE A 56 -0.05 11.16 -7.62
C PHE A 56 0.66 11.75 -8.85
N SER A 57 1.34 12.89 -8.71
CA SER A 57 2.19 13.45 -9.78
C SER A 57 3.55 12.76 -9.89
N LEU A 58 3.97 12.04 -8.85
CA LEU A 58 5.19 11.24 -8.83
C LEU A 58 4.88 9.77 -9.13
N GLY A 59 5.67 9.17 -10.03
CA GLY A 59 5.49 7.79 -10.47
C GLY A 59 4.48 7.66 -11.61
N GLU A 60 4.33 6.43 -12.08
CA GLU A 60 3.38 6.08 -13.13
C GLU A 60 2.16 5.41 -12.48
N TRP A 61 0.98 5.98 -12.71
CA TRP A 61 -0.26 5.51 -12.12
C TRP A 61 -1.25 5.09 -13.20
N SER A 62 -1.84 3.92 -12.99
CA SER A 62 -3.01 3.42 -13.72
C SER A 62 -4.16 3.20 -12.74
N HIS A 63 -5.21 2.52 -13.18
CA HIS A 63 -6.31 2.10 -12.32
C HIS A 63 -6.55 0.61 -12.50
N TRP A 64 -6.86 -0.07 -11.39
CA TRP A 64 -7.42 -1.40 -11.42
C TRP A 64 -8.81 -1.40 -12.06
N PRO A 65 -9.34 -2.57 -12.49
CA PRO A 65 -10.73 -2.70 -12.91
C PRO A 65 -11.75 -2.24 -11.85
N SER A 66 -11.41 -2.33 -10.55
CA SER A 66 -12.21 -1.75 -9.44
C SER A 66 -12.25 -0.23 -9.41
N GLY A 67 -11.37 0.44 -10.17
CA GLY A 67 -11.19 1.88 -10.18
C GLY A 67 -10.22 2.41 -9.12
N GLN A 68 -9.60 1.55 -8.29
CA GLN A 68 -8.57 2.00 -7.35
C GLN A 68 -7.27 2.38 -8.06
N PRO A 69 -6.51 3.38 -7.58
CA PRO A 69 -5.22 3.73 -8.14
C PRO A 69 -4.23 2.56 -8.04
N GLN A 70 -3.53 2.29 -9.14
CA GLN A 70 -2.50 1.25 -9.22
C GLN A 70 -1.16 1.92 -9.51
N LEU A 71 -0.19 1.72 -8.63
CA LEU A 71 1.19 2.16 -8.86
C LEU A 71 1.92 1.17 -9.77
N GLN A 72 2.51 1.68 -10.84
CA GLN A 72 3.40 0.92 -11.73
C GLN A 72 4.84 0.90 -11.18
N GLY A 73 5.60 -0.14 -11.52
CA GLY A 73 7.01 -0.25 -11.10
C GLY A 73 7.23 -0.70 -9.64
N ALA A 74 6.16 -0.97 -8.90
CA ALA A 74 6.23 -1.59 -7.57
C ALA A 74 6.67 -3.07 -7.64
N VAL A 75 7.20 -3.63 -6.56
CA VAL A 75 7.46 -5.09 -6.47
C VAL A 75 6.15 -5.85 -6.54
N SER A 76 5.14 -5.37 -5.81
CA SER A 76 3.77 -5.89 -5.89
C SER A 76 2.77 -4.75 -5.76
N SER A 77 1.73 -4.76 -6.57
CA SER A 77 0.56 -3.89 -6.42
C SER A 77 -0.66 -4.80 -6.23
N LEU A 78 -1.47 -4.49 -5.23
CA LEU A 78 -2.61 -5.30 -4.80
C LEU A 78 -3.88 -4.46 -4.83
N ASP A 79 -4.97 -5.03 -5.33
CA ASP A 79 -6.30 -4.45 -5.24
C ASP A 79 -7.12 -5.23 -4.22
N CYS A 80 -7.76 -4.54 -3.29
CA CYS A 80 -8.36 -5.15 -2.11
C CYS A 80 -9.77 -4.66 -1.82
N GLU A 81 -10.65 -5.62 -1.48
CA GLU A 81 -11.96 -5.35 -0.89
C GLU A 81 -11.92 -5.58 0.63
N VAL A 82 -12.49 -4.66 1.39
CA VAL A 82 -12.55 -4.74 2.84
C VAL A 82 -13.54 -5.83 3.25
N ILE A 83 -13.04 -6.86 3.93
CA ILE A 83 -13.84 -7.96 4.49
C ILE A 83 -13.99 -7.87 6.01
N GLY A 84 -13.28 -6.94 6.65
CA GLY A 84 -13.40 -6.68 8.08
C GLY A 84 -12.64 -5.42 8.49
N ALA A 85 -13.14 -4.77 9.53
CA ALA A 85 -12.49 -3.63 10.17
C ALA A 85 -12.56 -3.77 11.69
N MET A 86 -11.48 -3.41 12.38
CA MET A 86 -11.43 -3.37 13.84
C MET A 86 -10.81 -2.06 14.30
N GLU A 87 -11.60 -1.25 14.98
CA GLU A 87 -11.10 -0.08 15.71
C GLU A 87 -10.34 -0.54 16.96
N THR A 88 -9.18 0.05 17.21
CA THR A 88 -8.36 -0.29 18.38
C THR A 88 -8.27 0.89 19.36
N GLY A 89 -8.04 2.09 18.84
CA GLY A 89 -7.87 3.32 19.59
C GLY A 89 -7.52 4.46 18.64
N THR A 90 -6.23 4.62 18.32
CA THR A 90 -5.78 5.61 17.33
C THR A 90 -5.76 5.07 15.90
N HIS A 91 -6.00 3.76 15.71
CA HIS A 91 -5.95 3.13 14.40
C HIS A 91 -7.15 2.23 14.17
N VAL A 92 -7.52 2.11 12.90
CA VAL A 92 -8.41 1.08 12.37
C VAL A 92 -7.56 0.05 11.63
N LEU A 93 -7.76 -1.22 11.97
CA LEU A 93 -7.20 -2.34 11.25
C LEU A 93 -8.20 -2.78 10.18
N TYR A 94 -7.82 -2.71 8.90
CA TYR A 94 -8.63 -3.20 7.79
C TYR A 94 -8.06 -4.53 7.28
N ALA A 95 -8.90 -5.56 7.27
CA ALA A 95 -8.65 -6.81 6.57
C ALA A 95 -9.16 -6.68 5.14
N GLY A 96 -8.26 -6.71 4.16
CA GLY A 96 -8.57 -6.64 2.75
C GLY A 96 -8.35 -7.97 2.06
N ALA A 97 -9.39 -8.54 1.47
CA ALA A 97 -9.27 -9.68 0.56
C ALA A 97 -8.67 -9.18 -0.77
N ILE A 98 -7.61 -9.83 -1.23
CA ILE A 98 -6.96 -9.50 -2.49
C ILE A 98 -7.83 -10.02 -3.63
N ILE A 99 -8.33 -9.10 -4.47
CA ILE A 99 -9.15 -9.43 -5.65
C ILE A 99 -8.33 -9.46 -6.93
N GLU A 100 -7.30 -8.61 -7.02
CA GLU A 100 -6.31 -8.60 -8.10
C GLU A 100 -4.91 -8.28 -7.56
N ALA A 101 -3.89 -8.76 -8.26
CA ALA A 101 -2.50 -8.50 -7.90
C ALA A 101 -1.60 -8.51 -9.13
N GLU A 102 -0.64 -7.59 -9.17
CA GLU A 102 0.49 -7.60 -10.09
C GLU A 102 1.76 -7.71 -9.26
N THR A 103 2.69 -8.57 -9.67
CA THR A 103 3.95 -8.78 -8.94
C THR A 103 5.10 -9.01 -9.92
N ASP A 104 6.20 -8.29 -9.70
CA ASP A 104 7.46 -8.44 -10.42
C ASP A 104 8.56 -8.80 -9.40
N THR A 105 8.86 -10.10 -9.31
CA THR A 105 9.86 -10.63 -8.37
C THR A 105 11.31 -10.34 -8.78
N ALA A 106 11.53 -9.76 -9.96
CA ALA A 106 12.87 -9.31 -10.36
C ALA A 106 13.25 -7.96 -9.74
N ARG A 107 12.29 -7.24 -9.15
CA ARG A 107 12.53 -5.95 -8.48
C ARG A 107 12.93 -6.16 -7.02
N THR A 108 13.90 -5.38 -6.56
CA THR A 108 14.30 -5.36 -5.16
C THR A 108 13.35 -4.45 -4.37
N PRO A 109 12.82 -4.89 -3.21
CA PRO A 109 11.92 -4.05 -2.41
C PRO A 109 12.65 -2.90 -1.72
N LEU A 110 11.95 -1.76 -1.61
CA LEU A 110 12.34 -0.66 -0.75
C LEU A 110 12.12 -1.05 0.71
N ILE A 111 13.15 -0.89 1.52
CA ILE A 111 13.11 -1.14 2.96
C ILE A 111 13.22 0.17 3.70
N TRP A 112 12.38 0.36 4.71
CA TRP A 112 12.53 1.43 5.70
C TRP A 112 13.08 0.85 7.00
N HIS A 113 14.27 1.28 7.39
CA HIS A 113 14.95 0.79 8.59
C HIS A 113 15.83 1.90 9.18
N GLN A 114 15.83 2.04 10.52
CA GLN A 114 16.63 3.06 11.20
C GLN A 114 16.43 4.50 10.70
N ARG A 115 15.20 4.82 10.26
CA ARG A 115 14.83 6.13 9.67
C ARG A 115 15.53 6.44 8.35
N ASP A 116 15.96 5.41 7.61
CA ASP A 116 16.57 5.55 6.31
C ASP A 116 16.01 4.49 5.32
N TYR A 117 16.14 4.79 4.03
CA TYR A 117 15.81 3.87 2.95
C TYR A 117 16.96 2.92 2.67
N GLY A 118 16.62 1.67 2.38
CA GLY A 118 17.56 0.64 1.96
C GLY A 118 16.91 -0.37 1.04
N SER A 119 17.65 -1.43 0.73
CA SER A 119 17.20 -2.53 -0.12
C SER A 119 17.70 -3.87 0.43
N VAL A 120 17.08 -4.96 0.00
CA VAL A 120 17.49 -6.31 0.41
C VAL A 120 18.61 -6.80 -0.51
N GLY A 121 19.73 -7.19 0.09
CA GLY A 121 20.82 -7.88 -0.59
C GLY A 121 20.83 -9.38 -0.28
N PRO A 122 21.65 -10.18 -1.01
CA PRO A 122 21.87 -11.58 -0.67
C PRO A 122 22.34 -11.72 0.78
N ILE A 123 21.85 -12.77 1.46
CA ILE A 123 22.45 -13.20 2.72
C ILE A 123 23.75 -13.92 2.32
N GLY A 124 24.88 -13.37 2.75
CA GLY A 124 26.22 -13.90 2.44
C GLY A 124 26.47 -15.29 2.97
#